data_AF-A0A225W862-F1
#
_entry.id   AF-A0A225W862-F1
#
_cell.length_a   1.000
_cell.length_b   1.000
_cell.length_c   1.000
_cell.angle_alpha   90.00
_cell.angle_beta   90.00
_cell.angle_gamma   90.00
#
_symmetry.space_group_name_H-M   'P 1'
#
loop_
_entity.id
_entity.type
_entity.pdbx_description
1 polymer ?
#
loop_
_entity_poly.entity_id
_entity_poly.type
_entity_poly.pdbx_seq_one_letter_code
_entity_poly.pdbx_strand_id
1 'polypeptide(L)'
;MTFSLDLRWRGIVLIFVCDVELSVVSCLLGISERSLTRWYRRFIETGNVEKQNDRQKSSKWPLHLRADLVERFSGIKNVSDATIYRILRFDLGLTCKTLTKRAIDYLPRERAEFVQRLSPYYSGPDQLVFVDETSKDGRYVVWTGQRATRPPENASRSLEASASQFLP
;
A
#
# COMPACT_ATOMS: atom_id res chain seq x y z
N MET A 1 16.93 21.26 11.44
CA MET A 1 18.38 21.46 11.27
C MET A 1 19.11 20.13 11.48
N THR A 2 20.04 19.78 10.59
CA THR A 2 20.85 18.56 10.71
C THR A 2 22.22 18.93 11.28
N PHE A 3 22.45 18.58 12.54
CA PHE A 3 23.77 18.72 13.16
C PHE A 3 24.76 17.74 12.54
N SER A 4 26.02 18.16 12.38
CA SER A 4 27.11 17.32 11.85
C SER A 4 27.36 16.11 12.75
N LEU A 5 27.85 15.02 12.18
CA LEU A 5 28.10 13.77 12.92
C LEU A 5 29.13 13.99 14.05
N ASP A 6 30.20 14.75 13.75
CA ASP A 6 31.24 15.11 14.72
C ASP A 6 30.67 15.84 15.94
N LEU A 7 29.79 16.83 15.72
CA LEU A 7 29.17 17.58 16.81
C LEU A 7 28.30 16.70 17.72
N ARG A 8 27.61 15.71 17.13
CA ARG A 8 26.80 14.76 17.89
C ARG A 8 27.67 13.87 18.76
N TRP A 9 28.77 13.34 18.21
CA TRP A 9 29.71 12.51 18.96
C TRP A 9 30.41 13.29 20.06
N ARG A 10 30.82 14.54 19.82
CA ARG A 10 31.36 15.42 20.86
C ARG A 10 30.38 15.59 22.02
N GLY A 11 29.09 15.80 21.71
CA GLY A 11 28.04 15.85 22.73
C GLY A 11 27.96 14.55 23.55
N ILE A 12 28.00 13.39 22.90
CA ILE A 12 27.97 12.10 23.59
C ILE A 12 29.22 11.84 24.44
N VAL A 13 30.41 12.16 23.94
CA VAL A 13 31.67 11.99 24.70
C VAL A 13 31.64 12.83 25.96
N LEU A 14 31.20 14.08 25.88
CA LEU A 14 31.10 14.96 27.05
C LEU A 14 30.11 14.42 28.09
N ILE A 15 28.96 13.88 27.66
CA ILE A 15 27.95 13.34 28.57
C ILE A 15 28.38 11.99 29.16
N PHE A 16 28.89 11.07 28.34
CA PHE A 16 29.10 9.67 28.72
C PHE A 16 30.50 9.37 29.25
N VAL A 17 31.54 9.97 28.65
CA VAL A 17 32.95 9.69 29.02
C VAL A 17 33.42 10.69 30.07
N CYS A 18 33.07 11.96 29.90
CA CYS A 18 33.47 13.03 30.81
C CYS A 18 32.48 13.28 31.95
N ASP A 19 31.35 12.56 31.98
CA ASP A 19 30.29 12.67 33.00
C ASP A 19 29.79 14.11 33.22
N VAL A 20 29.74 14.90 32.15
CA VAL A 20 29.28 16.29 32.20
C VAL A 20 27.76 16.33 32.11
N GLU A 21 27.13 17.15 32.96
CA GLU A 21 25.68 17.32 32.97
C GLU A 21 25.13 17.82 31.62
N LEU A 22 23.98 17.28 31.22
CA LEU A 22 23.34 17.54 29.92
C LEU A 22 23.05 19.04 29.70
N SER A 23 22.71 19.77 30.77
CA SER A 23 22.43 21.20 30.77
C SER A 23 23.66 22.04 30.41
N VAL A 24 24.83 21.66 30.96
CA VAL A 24 26.12 22.29 30.67
C VAL A 24 26.54 22.02 29.23
N VAL A 25 26.40 20.78 28.75
CA VAL A 25 26.74 20.42 27.36
C VAL A 25 25.81 21.12 26.36
N SER A 26 24.53 21.28 26.71
CA SER A 26 23.54 22.05 25.95
C SER A 26 23.96 23.50 25.78
N CYS A 27 24.38 24.14 26.88
CA CYS A 27 24.89 25.51 26.87
C CYS A 27 26.20 25.64 26.06
N LEU A 28 27.16 24.74 26.29
CA LEU A 28 28.49 24.79 25.71
C LEU A 28 28.48 24.58 24.19
N LEU A 29 27.66 23.66 23.69
CA LEU A 29 27.57 23.36 22.26
C LEU A 29 26.49 24.17 21.53
N GLY A 30 25.66 24.93 22.26
CA GLY A 30 24.51 25.66 21.71
C GLY A 30 23.43 24.72 21.13
N ILE A 31 23.29 23.52 21.70
CA ILE A 31 22.39 22.47 21.22
C ILE A 31 21.28 22.30 22.23
N SER A 32 20.02 22.22 21.79
CA SER A 32 18.92 21.98 22.72
C SER A 32 19.07 20.66 23.47
N GLU A 33 18.78 20.67 24.76
CA GLU A 33 18.76 19.47 25.61
C GLU A 33 17.98 18.33 24.97
N ARG A 34 16.80 18.62 24.39
CA ARG A 34 15.99 17.60 23.69
C ARG A 34 16.75 16.87 22.58
N SER A 35 17.62 17.58 21.86
CA SER A 35 18.45 16.96 20.81
C SER A 35 19.53 16.07 21.41
N LEU A 36 20.18 16.54 22.48
CA LEU A 36 21.19 15.77 23.24
C LEU A 36 20.57 14.53 23.88
N THR A 37 19.44 14.64 24.57
CA THR A 37 18.71 13.51 25.18
C THR A 37 18.36 12.46 24.13
N ARG A 38 17.90 12.88 22.95
CA ARG A 38 17.57 11.96 21.87
C ARG A 38 18.81 11.22 21.34
N TRP A 39 19.94 11.90 21.22
CA TRP A 39 21.20 11.28 20.80
C TRP A 39 21.74 10.34 21.86
N TYR A 40 21.70 10.75 23.12
CA TYR A 40 22.17 9.95 24.24
C TYR A 40 21.35 8.67 24.39
N ARG A 41 20.02 8.76 24.38
CA ARG A 41 19.13 7.59 24.39
C ARG A 41 19.47 6.62 23.25
N ARG A 42 19.62 7.14 22.03
CA ARG A 42 19.96 6.33 20.86
C ARG A 42 21.34 5.68 20.99
N PHE A 43 22.33 6.39 21.51
CA PHE A 43 23.66 5.84 21.78
C PHE A 43 23.60 4.67 22.77
N ILE A 44 22.81 4.79 23.85
CA ILE A 44 22.61 3.71 24.81
C ILE A 44 21.90 2.50 24.15
N GLU A 45 20.92 2.75 23.30
CA GLU A 45 20.14 1.69 22.64
C GLU A 45 20.90 0.98 21.51
N THR A 46 21.64 1.72 20.68
CA THR A 46 22.21 1.18 19.42
C THR A 46 23.73 1.27 19.34
N GLY A 47 24.41 1.85 20.33
CA GLY A 47 25.86 2.11 20.29
C GLY A 47 26.29 3.15 19.25
N ASN A 48 25.34 3.84 18.61
CA ASN A 48 25.60 4.79 17.54
C ASN A 48 24.65 5.99 17.64
N VAL A 49 25.12 7.18 17.27
CA VAL A 49 24.33 8.42 17.30
C VAL A 49 23.61 8.67 15.98
N GLU A 50 23.99 7.95 14.91
CA GLU A 50 23.36 8.06 13.61
C GLU A 50 22.12 7.17 13.48
N LYS A 51 21.23 7.53 12.55
CA LYS A 51 20.20 6.60 12.07
C LYS A 51 20.89 5.67 11.09
N GLN A 52 20.88 4.36 11.33
CA GLN A 52 21.17 3.42 10.26
C GLN A 52 20.28 3.77 9.06
N ASN A 53 20.93 4.01 7.93
CA ASN A 53 20.25 4.28 6.67
C ASN A 53 19.80 2.93 6.10
N ASP A 54 18.89 2.25 6.80
CA ASP A 54 18.25 1.03 6.30
C ASP A 54 17.29 1.31 5.15
N ARG A 55 17.28 2.56 4.65
CA ARG A 55 16.94 2.84 3.27
C ARG A 55 18.04 2.30 2.35
N GLN A 56 18.20 0.98 2.33
CA GLN A 56 18.10 0.35 1.02
C GLN A 56 16.78 0.88 0.46
N LYS A 57 16.87 1.82 -0.48
CA LYS A 57 15.75 2.14 -1.36
C LYS A 57 15.51 0.83 -2.09
N SER A 58 14.75 -0.07 -1.45
CA SER A 58 14.17 -1.23 -2.09
C SER A 58 13.60 -0.65 -3.36
N SER A 59 14.23 -1.02 -4.47
CA SER A 59 13.69 -0.75 -5.77
C SER A 59 12.25 -1.22 -5.63
N LYS A 60 11.30 -0.27 -5.77
CA LYS A 60 9.88 -0.43 -5.46
C LYS A 60 9.20 -1.56 -6.26
N TRP A 61 9.99 -2.26 -7.05
CA TRP A 61 9.66 -3.34 -7.93
C TRP A 61 10.38 -4.60 -7.44
N PRO A 62 9.63 -5.69 -7.26
CA PRO A 62 10.20 -7.01 -7.08
C PRO A 62 11.29 -7.32 -8.11
N LEU A 63 12.39 -7.91 -7.68
CA LEU A 63 13.57 -8.20 -8.51
C LEU A 63 13.23 -9.00 -9.79
N HIS A 64 12.22 -9.87 -9.73
CA HIS A 64 11.76 -10.66 -10.87
C HIS A 64 11.22 -9.80 -12.02
N LEU A 65 10.52 -8.70 -11.75
CA LEU A 65 10.00 -7.83 -12.82
C LEU A 65 11.13 -7.14 -13.60
N ARG A 66 12.27 -6.87 -12.96
CA ARG A 66 13.43 -6.34 -13.66
C ARG A 66 14.05 -7.38 -14.58
N ALA A 67 14.19 -8.61 -14.10
CA ALA A 67 14.72 -9.70 -14.91
C ALA A 67 13.86 -9.94 -16.15
N ASP A 68 12.54 -10.04 -15.98
CA ASP A 68 11.59 -10.24 -17.07
C ASP A 68 11.62 -9.10 -18.10
N LEU A 69 11.73 -7.85 -17.65
CA LEU A 69 11.82 -6.70 -18.56
C LEU A 69 13.15 -6.66 -19.31
N VAL A 70 14.26 -7.00 -18.66
CA VAL A 70 15.57 -7.08 -19.32
C VAL A 70 15.61 -8.21 -20.34
N GLU A 71 15.01 -9.36 -20.03
CA GLU A 71 14.90 -10.49 -20.95
C GLU A 71 14.06 -10.13 -22.19
N ARG A 72 12.83 -9.63 -21.97
CA ARG A 72 11.89 -9.31 -23.04
C ARG A 72 12.32 -8.12 -23.91
N PHE A 73 13.07 -7.18 -23.34
CA PHE A 73 13.50 -5.95 -24.00
C PHE A 73 15.02 -5.82 -24.10
N SER A 74 15.72 -6.96 -24.24
CA SER A 74 17.19 -7.04 -24.31
C SER A 74 17.83 -6.18 -25.42
N GLY A 75 17.06 -5.77 -26.43
CA GLY A 75 17.49 -4.85 -27.50
C GLY A 75 17.57 -3.37 -27.09
N ILE A 76 16.97 -2.97 -25.96
CA ILE A 76 16.98 -1.58 -25.50
C ILE A 76 18.18 -1.38 -24.56
N LYS A 77 19.27 -0.81 -25.08
CA LYS A 77 20.47 -0.52 -24.27
C LYS A 77 20.22 0.63 -23.30
N ASN A 78 20.75 0.51 -22.08
CA ASN A 78 20.83 1.56 -21.05
C ASN A 78 19.48 2.10 -20.53
N VAL A 79 18.48 1.24 -20.33
CA VAL A 79 17.23 1.68 -19.70
C VAL A 79 17.43 1.83 -18.19
N SER A 80 17.51 3.07 -17.72
CA SER A 80 17.53 3.35 -16.29
C SER A 80 16.21 2.94 -15.63
N ASP A 81 16.25 2.58 -14.35
CA ASP A 81 15.03 2.28 -13.57
C ASP A 81 14.01 3.42 -13.56
N ALA A 82 14.51 4.66 -13.64
CA ALA A 82 13.67 5.83 -13.75
C ALA A 82 12.93 5.88 -15.10
N THR A 83 13.58 5.46 -16.18
CA THR A 83 12.99 5.34 -17.51
C THR A 83 11.92 4.26 -17.52
N ILE A 84 12.21 3.07 -16.98
CA ILE A 84 11.22 1.99 -16.82
C ILE A 84 10.01 2.50 -16.03
N TYR A 85 10.23 3.16 -14.90
CA TYR A 85 9.15 3.67 -14.06
C TYR A 85 8.30 4.72 -14.79
N ARG A 86 8.93 5.62 -15.55
CA ARG A 86 8.22 6.65 -16.31
C ARG A 86 7.32 6.01 -17.38
N ILE A 87 7.85 5.07 -18.14
CA ILE A 87 7.08 4.39 -19.19
C ILE A 87 5.91 3.61 -18.58
N LEU A 88 6.18 2.81 -17.54
CA LEU A 88 5.13 2.04 -16.87
C LEU A 88 4.05 2.96 -16.32
N ARG A 89 4.42 4.06 -15.65
CA ARG A 89 3.46 4.91 -14.95
C ARG A 89 2.73 5.90 -15.85
N PHE A 90 3.44 6.56 -16.76
CA PHE A 90 2.91 7.68 -17.54
C PHE A 90 2.42 7.23 -18.91
N ASP A 91 3.17 6.41 -19.62
CA ASP A 91 2.80 5.99 -20.98
C ASP A 91 1.80 4.82 -20.95
N LEU A 92 1.98 3.89 -20.01
CA LEU A 92 1.16 2.68 -19.90
C LEU A 92 0.11 2.73 -18.79
N GLY A 93 0.15 3.72 -17.90
CA GLY A 93 -0.78 3.83 -16.75
C GLY A 93 -0.71 2.65 -15.77
N LEU A 94 0.33 1.82 -15.85
CA LEU A 94 0.55 0.64 -15.02
C LEU A 94 1.15 1.06 -13.68
N THR A 95 0.30 1.08 -12.66
CA THR A 95 0.74 1.27 -11.27
C THR A 95 1.02 -0.08 -10.62
N CYS A 96 1.81 -0.09 -9.52
CA CYS A 96 1.99 -1.31 -8.71
C CYS A 96 0.64 -1.92 -8.31
N LYS A 97 -0.36 -1.10 -7.96
CA LYS A 97 -1.71 -1.58 -7.62
C LYS A 97 -2.36 -2.32 -8.80
N THR A 98 -2.24 -1.77 -10.01
CA THR A 98 -2.77 -2.38 -11.23
C THR A 98 -2.07 -3.70 -11.53
N LEU A 99 -0.74 -3.75 -11.37
CA LEU A 99 0.05 -4.95 -11.62
C LEU A 99 -0.21 -6.04 -10.58
N THR A 100 -0.26 -5.70 -9.29
CA THR A 100 -0.60 -6.65 -8.23
C THR A 100 -2.01 -7.19 -8.41
N LYS A 101 -3.00 -6.32 -8.69
CA LYS A 101 -4.37 -6.77 -8.96
C LYS A 101 -4.42 -7.72 -10.16
N ARG A 102 -3.77 -7.36 -11.28
CA ARG A 102 -3.73 -8.22 -12.45
C ARG A 102 -2.97 -9.53 -12.21
N ALA A 103 -1.89 -9.51 -11.43
CA ALA A 103 -1.16 -10.73 -11.07
C ALA A 103 -2.08 -11.67 -10.29
N ILE A 104 -2.81 -11.15 -9.29
CA ILE A 104 -3.83 -11.89 -8.53
C ILE A 104 -4.94 -12.41 -9.47
N ASP A 105 -5.47 -11.56 -10.34
CA ASP A 105 -6.50 -11.94 -11.31
C ASP A 105 -5.99 -12.97 -12.34
N TYR A 106 -4.66 -13.04 -12.55
CA TYR A 106 -3.96 -13.94 -13.46
C TYR A 106 -3.51 -15.26 -12.79
N LEU A 107 -4.02 -15.61 -11.60
CA LEU A 107 -4.01 -17.01 -11.13
C LEU A 107 -5.35 -17.70 -11.45
N PRO A 108 -5.71 -17.92 -12.74
CA PRO A 108 -6.96 -18.58 -13.10
C PRO A 108 -6.99 -20.02 -12.62
N ARG A 109 -5.82 -20.66 -12.44
CA ARG A 109 -5.70 -22.02 -11.92
C ARG A 109 -6.13 -22.09 -10.45
N GLU A 110 -5.55 -21.27 -9.58
CA GLU A 110 -5.94 -21.25 -8.16
C GLU A 110 -7.41 -20.86 -7.98
N ARG A 111 -7.90 -19.89 -8.78
CA ARG A 111 -9.32 -19.54 -8.81
C ARG A 111 -10.19 -20.72 -9.25
N ALA A 112 -9.80 -21.47 -10.29
CA ALA A 112 -10.54 -22.62 -10.76
C ALA A 112 -10.55 -23.76 -9.73
N GLU A 113 -9.41 -24.05 -9.11
CA GLU A 113 -9.29 -25.06 -8.04
C GLU A 113 -10.13 -24.67 -6.81
N PHE A 114 -10.14 -23.40 -6.45
CA PHE A 114 -10.96 -22.89 -5.35
C PHE A 114 -12.46 -23.01 -5.66
N VAL A 115 -12.88 -22.64 -6.88
CA VAL A 115 -14.28 -22.82 -7.34
C VAL A 115 -14.65 -24.31 -7.38
N GLN A 116 -13.75 -25.18 -7.83
CA GLN A 116 -13.96 -26.63 -7.83
C GLN A 116 -14.08 -27.20 -6.40
N ARG A 117 -13.33 -26.66 -5.44
CA ARG A 117 -13.43 -27.06 -4.03
C ARG A 117 -14.78 -26.67 -3.41
N LEU A 118 -15.34 -25.54 -3.85
CA LEU A 118 -16.62 -25.02 -3.35
C LEU A 118 -17.84 -25.62 -4.08
N SER A 119 -17.67 -26.11 -5.31
CA SER A 119 -18.79 -26.63 -6.11
C SER A 119 -19.63 -27.75 -5.47
N PRO A 120 -19.09 -28.63 -4.59
CA PRO A 120 -19.91 -29.64 -3.92
C PRO A 120 -20.84 -29.06 -2.84
N TYR A 121 -20.49 -27.91 -2.26
CA TYR A 121 -21.18 -27.34 -1.09
C TYR A 121 -22.13 -26.21 -1.47
N TYR A 122 -21.87 -25.53 -2.58
CA TYR A 122 -22.62 -24.35 -3.01
C TYR A 122 -23.03 -24.49 -4.47
N SER A 123 -24.32 -24.34 -4.74
CA SER A 123 -24.92 -24.42 -6.07
C SER A 123 -25.29 -23.03 -6.62
N GLY A 124 -25.42 -22.03 -5.75
CA GLY A 124 -25.91 -20.69 -6.11
C GLY A 124 -25.28 -19.56 -5.31
N PRO A 125 -25.28 -18.33 -5.87
CA PRO A 125 -24.69 -17.14 -5.23
C PRO A 125 -25.51 -16.58 -4.06
N ASP A 126 -26.75 -17.01 -3.92
CA ASP A 126 -27.67 -16.74 -2.81
C ASP A 126 -27.24 -17.45 -1.51
N GLN A 127 -26.43 -18.51 -1.63
CA GLN A 127 -25.93 -19.29 -0.49
C GLN A 127 -24.63 -18.73 0.10
N LEU A 128 -24.05 -17.70 -0.52
CA LEU A 128 -22.78 -17.11 -0.12
C LEU A 128 -23.03 -15.78 0.60
N VAL A 129 -22.51 -15.66 1.83
CA VAL A 129 -22.51 -14.41 2.59
C VAL A 129 -21.08 -13.94 2.74
N PHE A 130 -20.77 -12.76 2.19
CA PHE A 130 -19.46 -12.15 2.32
C PHE A 130 -19.45 -11.23 3.52
N VAL A 131 -18.54 -11.48 4.46
CA VAL A 131 -18.28 -10.61 5.60
C VAL A 131 -16.97 -9.87 5.33
N ASP A 132 -17.04 -8.56 5.14
CA ASP A 132 -15.85 -7.70 5.03
C ASP A 132 -15.58 -7.03 6.38
N GLU A 133 -14.68 -7.63 7.15
CA GLU A 133 -14.24 -7.14 8.46
C GLU A 133 -13.50 -5.79 8.37
N THR A 134 -13.08 -5.36 7.18
CA THR A 134 -12.39 -4.08 6.99
C THR A 134 -13.34 -2.90 6.77
N SER A 135 -14.64 -3.18 6.60
CA SER A 135 -15.69 -2.17 6.50
C SER A 135 -15.91 -1.48 7.85
N LYS A 136 -15.57 -0.18 7.92
CA LYS A 136 -15.68 0.62 9.14
C LYS A 136 -17.11 1.00 9.52
N ASP A 137 -18.09 0.78 8.63
CA ASP A 137 -19.42 1.34 8.78
C ASP A 137 -20.37 0.49 9.64
N GLY A 138 -19.90 -0.60 10.25
CA GLY A 138 -20.71 -1.51 11.08
C GLY A 138 -21.87 -2.19 10.34
N ARG A 139 -21.99 -1.95 9.03
CA ARG A 139 -22.95 -2.57 8.13
C ARG A 139 -22.28 -3.81 7.53
N TYR A 140 -22.66 -4.98 8.03
CA TYR A 140 -22.41 -6.23 7.32
C TYR A 140 -23.22 -6.17 6.03
N VAL A 141 -22.56 -5.82 4.92
CA VAL A 141 -23.22 -5.81 3.61
C VAL A 141 -23.39 -7.27 3.21
N VAL A 142 -24.57 -7.84 3.49
CA VAL A 142 -24.95 -9.15 2.95
C VAL A 142 -25.13 -8.97 1.45
N TRP A 143 -24.08 -9.26 0.70
CA TRP A 143 -24.09 -9.22 -0.75
C TRP A 143 -24.57 -10.58 -1.26
N THR A 144 -25.88 -10.78 -1.35
CA THR A 144 -26.45 -11.92 -2.10
C THR A 144 -26.10 -11.69 -3.56
N GLY A 145 -25.32 -12.58 -4.19
CA GLY A 145 -24.68 -12.34 -5.49
C GLY A 145 -25.59 -12.21 -6.72
N GLN A 146 -26.86 -11.82 -6.55
CA GLN A 146 -27.67 -11.27 -7.62
C GLN A 146 -27.10 -9.90 -8.00
N ARG A 147 -26.48 -9.83 -9.18
CA ARG A 147 -26.24 -8.56 -9.86
C ARG A 147 -27.59 -7.87 -9.95
N ALA A 148 -27.83 -6.86 -9.12
CA ALA A 148 -29.06 -6.08 -9.16
C ALA A 148 -29.23 -5.53 -10.58
N THR A 149 -30.00 -6.22 -11.41
CA THR A 149 -30.63 -5.63 -12.57
C THR A 149 -31.49 -4.53 -11.98
N ARG A 150 -31.06 -3.27 -12.14
CA ARG A 150 -31.95 -2.14 -11.94
C ARG A 150 -33.24 -2.48 -12.68
N PRO A 151 -34.41 -2.50 -12.03
CA PRO A 151 -35.65 -2.60 -12.78
C PRO A 151 -35.66 -1.41 -13.74
N PRO A 152 -36.06 -1.59 -15.02
CA PRO A 152 -36.23 -0.45 -15.91
C PRO A 152 -37.25 0.49 -15.25
N GLU A 153 -36.82 1.73 -14.99
CA GLU A 153 -37.58 2.79 -14.32
C GLU A 153 -38.87 3.21 -15.05
N ASN A 154 -39.26 2.51 -16.13
CA ASN A 154 -40.35 2.88 -17.03
C ASN A 154 -41.36 1.75 -17.31
N ALA A 155 -41.59 0.83 -16.39
CA ALA A 155 -42.68 -0.16 -16.53
C ALA A 155 -44.01 0.28 -15.88
N SER A 156 -44.02 1.36 -15.10
CA SER A 156 -45.20 1.81 -14.34
C SER A 156 -46.03 2.89 -15.04
N ARG A 157 -45.71 3.25 -16.30
CA ARG A 157 -46.44 4.30 -17.06
C ARG A 157 -47.14 3.83 -18.33
N SER A 158 -47.13 2.53 -18.62
CA SER A 158 -47.79 1.99 -19.83
C SER A 158 -49.02 1.12 -19.56
N LEU A 159 -49.47 0.98 -18.31
CA LEU A 159 -50.68 0.23 -17.96
C LEU A 159 -51.91 1.09 -17.62
N GLU A 160 -51.78 2.41 -17.50
CA GLU A 160 -52.94 3.30 -17.31
C GLU A 160 -53.47 3.94 -18.61
N ALA A 161 -52.77 3.78 -19.75
CA ALA A 161 -53.18 4.39 -21.02
C ALA A 161 -54.07 3.51 -21.92
N SER A 162 -54.42 2.28 -21.49
CA SER A 162 -55.27 1.36 -22.27
C SER A 162 -56.57 0.94 -21.56
N ALA A 163 -56.91 1.55 -20.42
CA ALA A 163 -58.12 1.24 -19.66
C ALA A 163 -59.25 2.31 -19.77
N SER A 164 -59.15 3.26 -20.72
CA SER A 164 -60.23 4.24 -20.99
C SER A 164 -60.81 4.15 -22.41
N GLN A 165 -60.58 3.05 -23.12
CA GLN A 165 -61.38 2.67 -24.29
C GLN A 165 -61.97 1.30 -23.98
N PHE A 166 -63.29 1.18 -24.12
CA PHE A 166 -64.16 0.10 -23.67
C PHE A 166 -64.68 0.21 -22.23
N LEU A 167 -65.78 0.95 -22.08
CA LEU A 167 -67.11 0.39 -21.72
C LEU A 167 -68.19 1.48 -21.99
N PRO A 168 -69.45 1.08 -22.21
CA PRO A 168 -70.40 1.69 -23.16
C PRO A 168 -70.97 3.05 -22.79
#